data_AF-A0A7Y2CSC8-F1
#
_entry.id   AF-A0A7Y2CSC8-F1
#
_cell.length_a   1.000
_cell.length_b   1.000
_cell.length_c   1.000
_cell.angle_alpha   90.00
_cell.angle_beta   90.00
_cell.angle_gamma   90.00
#
_symmetry.space_group_name_H-M   'P 1'
#
loop_
_entity.id
_entity.type
_entity.pdbx_description
1 polymer ?
#
loop_
_entity_poly.entity_id
_entity_poly.type
_entity_poly.pdbx_seq_one_letter_code
_entity_poly.pdbx_strand_id
1 'polypeptide(L)'
;MTRTVVRAASYFILLIALAIPSRAQTGDISVRGTVTESSSSSPLARTSVTITRLVNGTPRSTQVLTNDLGQYVLNATTPVAIEDAEATLRDEYWVEPAYPNPFPAGSGTLRLRYGTPGGHRSDAQFEMFDVLGRRVDSDAGLSAGIYFYRVRVGKDVSMARSLVVVGSGPIKV
;
A
#
# COMPACT_ATOMS: atom_id res chain seq x y z
N MET A 1 -28.44 -37.93 -35.29
CA MET A 1 -28.15 -37.11 -34.09
C MET A 1 -26.81 -37.55 -33.54
N THR A 2 -25.75 -36.81 -33.83
CA THR A 2 -24.37 -37.19 -33.47
C THR A 2 -23.94 -36.30 -32.31
N ARG A 3 -23.78 -36.87 -31.11
CA ARG A 3 -23.32 -36.14 -29.92
C ARG A 3 -21.79 -36.15 -29.87
N THR A 4 -21.17 -35.00 -30.10
CA THR A 4 -19.74 -34.78 -29.91
C THR A 4 -19.47 -34.52 -28.44
N VAL A 5 -18.67 -35.37 -27.79
CA VAL A 5 -18.21 -35.19 -26.41
C VAL A 5 -16.86 -34.49 -26.45
N VAL A 6 -16.80 -33.22 -26.02
CA VAL A 6 -15.55 -32.47 -25.84
C VAL A 6 -15.01 -32.79 -24.44
N ARG A 7 -13.85 -33.45 -24.37
CA ARG A 7 -13.13 -33.66 -23.11
C ARG A 7 -12.17 -32.49 -22.88
N ALA A 8 -12.37 -31.73 -21.81
CA ALA A 8 -11.42 -30.71 -21.36
C ALA A 8 -10.23 -31.40 -20.68
N ALA A 9 -9.02 -31.17 -21.19
CA ALA A 9 -7.79 -31.61 -20.55
C ALA A 9 -7.40 -30.58 -19.48
N SER A 10 -7.46 -30.96 -18.21
CA SER A 10 -6.92 -30.18 -17.09
C SER A 10 -5.40 -30.41 -17.02
N TYR A 11 -4.62 -29.38 -17.30
CA TYR A 11 -3.17 -29.41 -17.15
C TYR A 11 -2.77 -28.86 -15.77
N PHE A 12 -2.08 -29.69 -14.99
CA PHE A 12 -1.51 -29.33 -13.69
C PHE A 12 -0.03 -28.97 -13.91
N ILE A 13 0.33 -27.70 -13.80
CA ILE A 13 1.73 -27.24 -13.88
C ILE A 13 2.30 -27.22 -12.46
N LEU A 14 3.25 -28.13 -12.18
CA LEU A 14 4.01 -28.17 -10.93
C LEU A 14 5.25 -27.27 -11.05
N LEU A 15 5.25 -26.14 -10.34
CA LEU A 15 6.41 -25.25 -10.19
C LEU A 15 7.17 -25.61 -8.91
N ILE A 16 8.36 -26.19 -9.05
CA ILE A 16 9.27 -26.46 -7.92
C ILE A 16 10.13 -25.21 -7.72
N ALA A 17 9.84 -24.44 -6.67
CA ALA A 17 10.65 -23.29 -6.26
C ALA A 17 11.77 -23.73 -5.30
N LEU A 18 13.02 -23.63 -5.73
CA LEU A 18 14.20 -23.80 -4.87
C LEU A 18 14.29 -22.61 -3.89
N ALA A 19 14.22 -22.89 -2.59
CA ALA A 19 14.33 -21.88 -1.55
C ALA A 19 15.78 -21.42 -1.39
N ILE A 20 16.12 -20.28 -2.00
CA ILE A 20 17.37 -19.57 -1.74
C ILE A 20 17.14 -18.67 -0.52
N PRO A 21 18.05 -18.61 0.48
CA PRO A 21 17.91 -17.69 1.60
C PRO A 21 17.95 -16.25 1.10
N SER A 22 16.78 -15.64 0.99
CA SER A 22 16.60 -14.27 0.53
C SER A 22 16.98 -13.31 1.65
N ARG A 23 18.06 -12.54 1.43
CA ARG A 23 18.22 -11.23 2.08
C ARG A 23 16.96 -10.42 1.79
N ALA A 24 16.46 -9.68 2.79
CA ALA A 24 15.32 -8.78 2.63
C ALA A 24 15.67 -7.67 1.61
N GLN A 25 15.52 -7.98 0.32
CA GLN A 25 15.61 -7.02 -0.75
C GLN A 25 14.28 -6.29 -0.81
N THR A 26 14.28 -5.07 -0.28
CA THR A 26 13.26 -4.07 -0.56
C THR A 26 13.42 -3.63 -2.02
N GLY A 27 12.97 -4.49 -2.93
CA GLY A 27 12.96 -4.21 -4.36
C GLY A 27 11.56 -3.75 -4.78
N ASP A 28 11.51 -2.72 -5.62
CA ASP A 28 10.33 -2.49 -6.45
C ASP A 28 10.14 -3.71 -7.35
N ILE A 29 8.96 -4.34 -7.25
CA ILE A 29 8.61 -5.46 -8.13
C ILE A 29 7.89 -4.87 -9.33
N SER A 30 8.49 -4.96 -10.52
CA SER A 30 7.82 -4.62 -11.79
C SER A 30 7.37 -5.91 -12.48
N VAL A 31 6.06 -6.12 -12.60
CA VAL A 31 5.47 -7.23 -13.35
C VAL A 31 4.99 -6.70 -14.70
N ARG A 32 5.40 -7.36 -15.78
CA ARG A 32 5.06 -6.97 -17.15
C ARG A 32 4.51 -8.16 -17.91
N GLY A 33 3.56 -7.93 -18.80
CA GLY A 33 3.03 -8.98 -19.65
C GLY A 33 2.07 -8.46 -20.71
N THR A 34 1.52 -9.40 -21.47
CA THR A 34 0.49 -9.15 -22.48
C THR A 34 -0.68 -10.09 -22.22
N VAL A 35 -1.89 -9.56 -22.30
CA VAL A 35 -3.13 -10.34 -22.22
C VAL A 35 -3.64 -10.57 -23.64
N THR A 36 -3.81 -11.84 -24.02
CA THR A 36 -4.33 -12.25 -25.33
C THR A 36 -5.51 -13.20 -25.18
N GLU A 37 -6.35 -13.25 -26.20
CA GLU A 37 -7.42 -14.23 -26.31
C GLU A 37 -6.85 -15.61 -26.68
N SER A 38 -7.31 -16.67 -26.02
CA SER A 38 -6.72 -18.01 -26.15
C SER A 38 -6.89 -18.64 -27.54
N SER A 39 -7.97 -18.31 -28.26
CA SER A 39 -8.27 -18.88 -29.58
C SER A 39 -7.55 -18.20 -30.72
N SER A 40 -7.37 -16.88 -30.63
CA SER A 40 -6.90 -16.03 -31.73
C SER A 40 -5.48 -15.48 -31.50
N SER A 41 -4.96 -15.58 -30.28
CA SER A 41 -3.77 -14.84 -29.84
C SER A 41 -3.86 -13.32 -30.03
N SER A 42 -5.06 -12.79 -30.26
CA SER A 42 -5.28 -11.35 -30.42
C SER A 42 -5.17 -10.65 -29.06
N PRO A 43 -4.52 -9.48 -28.98
CA PRO A 43 -4.38 -8.75 -27.72
C PRO A 43 -5.72 -8.23 -27.21
N LEU A 44 -5.92 -8.30 -25.90
CA LEU A 44 -7.11 -7.79 -25.22
C LEU A 44 -6.82 -6.43 -24.60
N ALA A 45 -7.32 -5.37 -25.24
CA ALA A 45 -7.19 -4.01 -24.77
C ALA A 45 -8.11 -3.69 -23.58
N ARG A 46 -7.71 -2.73 -22.75
CA ARG A 46 -8.49 -2.21 -21.60
C ARG A 46 -8.98 -3.30 -20.64
N THR A 47 -8.27 -4.43 -20.61
CA THR A 47 -8.58 -5.56 -19.74
C THR A 47 -7.94 -5.33 -18.38
N SER A 48 -8.67 -5.65 -17.32
CA SER A 48 -8.16 -5.52 -15.97
C SER A 48 -7.26 -6.69 -15.59
N VAL A 49 -6.05 -6.37 -15.14
CA VAL A 49 -5.11 -7.31 -14.54
C VAL A 49 -5.01 -6.96 -13.06
N THR A 50 -5.39 -7.90 -12.20
CA THR A 50 -5.26 -7.77 -10.74
C THR A 50 -4.20 -8.74 -10.26
N ILE A 51 -3.18 -8.21 -9.58
CA ILE A 51 -2.15 -9.02 -8.92
C ILE A 51 -2.40 -8.94 -7.43
N THR A 52 -2.68 -10.10 -6.83
CA THR A 52 -2.77 -10.25 -5.37
C THR A 52 -1.48 -10.86 -4.87
N ARG A 53 -0.78 -10.14 -3.99
CA ARG A 53 0.40 -10.64 -3.28
C ARG A 53 0.09 -10.78 -1.80
N LEU A 54 0.76 -11.70 -1.13
CA LEU A 54 0.76 -11.76 0.32
C LEU A 54 1.90 -10.87 0.83
N VAL A 55 1.56 -9.88 1.64
CA VAL A 55 2.54 -9.09 2.40
C VAL A 55 2.31 -9.44 3.86
N ASN A 56 3.28 -10.11 4.47
CA ASN A 56 3.18 -10.62 5.85
C ASN A 56 1.93 -11.49 6.08
N GLY A 57 1.54 -12.32 5.10
CA GLY A 57 0.34 -13.17 5.20
C GLY A 57 -0.98 -12.45 4.88
N THR A 58 -1.00 -11.12 4.80
CA THR A 58 -2.17 -10.35 4.40
C THR A 58 -2.22 -10.14 2.88
N PRO A 59 -3.34 -10.48 2.19
CA PRO A 59 -3.48 -10.24 0.76
C PRO A 59 -3.57 -8.74 0.45
N ARG A 60 -2.76 -8.30 -0.51
CA ARG A 60 -2.78 -6.94 -1.08
C ARG A 60 -2.90 -7.05 -2.59
N SER A 61 -3.90 -6.37 -3.14
CA SER A 61 -4.17 -6.39 -4.57
C SER A 61 -3.82 -5.05 -5.21
N THR A 62 -3.17 -5.11 -6.36
CA THR A 62 -2.94 -3.96 -7.25
C THR A 62 -3.58 -4.26 -8.59
N GLN A 63 -4.25 -3.27 -9.17
CA GLN A 63 -4.97 -3.40 -10.44
C GLN A 63 -4.36 -2.48 -11.49
N VAL A 64 -4.25 -2.96 -12.72
CA VAL A 64 -3.83 -2.18 -13.89
C VAL A 64 -4.71 -2.55 -15.10
N LEU A 65 -4.82 -1.64 -16.07
CA LEU A 65 -5.48 -1.91 -17.34
C LEU A 65 -4.43 -2.14 -18.44
N THR A 66 -4.73 -3.06 -19.36
CA THR A 66 -3.91 -3.24 -20.57
C THR A 66 -4.09 -2.09 -21.56
N ASN A 67 -3.03 -1.78 -22.31
CA ASN A 67 -3.10 -0.85 -23.44
C ASN A 67 -3.75 -1.49 -24.69
N ASP A 68 -3.80 -0.77 -25.81
CA ASP A 68 -4.40 -1.25 -27.06
C ASP A 68 -3.67 -2.46 -27.69
N LEU A 69 -2.43 -2.72 -27.26
CA LEU A 69 -1.65 -3.90 -27.62
C LEU A 69 -1.77 -5.03 -26.59
N GLY A 70 -2.70 -4.92 -25.63
CA GLY A 70 -2.89 -5.90 -24.57
C GLY A 70 -1.79 -5.91 -23.51
N GLN A 71 -0.83 -4.98 -23.55
CA GLN A 71 0.32 -4.96 -22.67
C GLN A 71 0.00 -4.25 -21.35
N TYR A 72 0.63 -4.69 -20.27
CA TYR A 72 0.56 -4.05 -18.96
C TYR A 72 1.93 -3.98 -18.29
N VAL A 73 2.10 -2.97 -17.44
CA VAL A 73 3.22 -2.84 -16.50
C VAL A 73 2.64 -2.49 -15.14
N LEU A 74 2.84 -3.37 -14.17
CA LEU A 74 2.42 -3.18 -12.79
C LEU A 74 3.66 -3.02 -11.91
N ASN A 75 3.80 -1.85 -11.29
CA ASN A 75 4.85 -1.60 -10.31
C ASN A 75 4.26 -1.79 -8.92
N ALA A 76 4.63 -2.87 -8.25
CA ALA A 76 4.29 -3.14 -6.87
C ALA A 76 5.44 -2.64 -5.99
N THR A 77 5.34 -1.39 -5.54
CA THR A 77 6.22 -0.87 -4.48
C THR A 77 5.89 -1.62 -3.21
N THR A 78 6.87 -2.26 -2.58
CA THR A 78 6.70 -2.80 -1.23
C THR A 78 6.71 -1.60 -0.30
N PRO A 79 5.57 -1.21 0.32
CA PRO A 79 5.63 -0.11 1.28
C PRO A 79 6.63 -0.52 2.35
N VAL A 80 7.64 0.33 2.58
CA VAL A 80 8.49 0.25 3.76
C VAL A 80 7.59 0.64 4.93
N ALA A 81 6.76 -0.31 5.36
CA ALA A 81 6.04 -0.16 6.60
C ALA A 81 7.10 -0.17 7.70
N ILE A 82 7.04 0.85 8.55
CA ILE A 82 7.84 0.92 9.78
C ILE A 82 7.37 -0.25 10.64
N GLU A 83 8.17 -1.32 10.59
CA GLU A 83 8.14 -2.58 11.32
C GLU A 83 6.86 -2.91 12.12
N ASP A 84 6.18 -3.95 11.63
CA ASP A 84 5.83 -5.18 12.36
C ASP A 84 5.31 -5.03 13.79
N ALA A 85 4.04 -4.66 13.87
CA ALA A 85 3.09 -5.53 14.55
C ALA A 85 1.78 -5.46 13.76
N GLU A 86 1.41 -6.56 13.11
CA GLU A 86 0.00 -6.88 12.92
C GLU A 86 -0.64 -7.08 14.31
N ALA A 87 -0.75 -6.01 15.09
CA ALA A 87 -1.94 -5.86 15.91
C ALA A 87 -3.04 -5.68 14.88
N THR A 88 -3.82 -6.73 14.66
CA THR A 88 -5.13 -6.65 14.04
C THR A 88 -5.83 -5.51 14.75
N LEU A 89 -5.87 -4.35 14.10
CA LEU A 89 -6.46 -3.18 14.70
C LEU A 89 -7.91 -3.54 14.99
N ARG A 90 -8.34 -3.32 16.22
CA ARG A 90 -9.76 -3.09 16.45
C ARG A 90 -10.10 -1.91 15.55
N ASP A 91 -11.10 -2.06 14.66
CA ASP A 91 -11.60 -1.02 13.72
C ASP A 91 -11.89 0.34 14.39
N GLU A 92 -11.90 0.33 15.72
CA GLU A 92 -12.09 1.42 16.66
C GLU A 92 -10.94 2.44 16.69
N TYR A 93 -9.69 2.07 16.34
CA TYR A 93 -8.58 3.03 16.23
C TYR A 93 -8.36 3.49 14.80
N TRP A 94 -8.55 4.77 14.53
CA TRP A 94 -8.34 5.33 13.19
C TRP A 94 -7.82 6.76 13.25
N VAL A 95 -7.10 7.16 12.20
CA VAL A 95 -6.75 8.56 11.92
C VAL A 95 -7.24 8.91 10.52
N GLU A 96 -7.93 10.04 10.42
CA GLU A 96 -8.45 10.58 9.16
C GLU A 96 -7.29 10.98 8.23
N PRO A 97 -7.47 10.88 6.91
CA PRO A 97 -6.52 11.44 5.97
C PRO A 97 -6.32 12.95 6.22
N ALA A 98 -5.08 13.39 6.16
CA ALA A 98 -4.70 14.79 6.16
C ALA A 98 -5.39 15.54 5.01
N TYR A 99 -5.98 16.69 5.31
CA TYR A 99 -6.54 17.60 4.32
C TYR A 99 -6.16 19.05 4.67
N PRO A 100 -5.59 19.83 3.73
CA PRO A 100 -5.22 19.42 2.36
C PRO A 100 -4.02 18.47 2.32
N ASN A 101 -3.91 17.68 1.25
CA ASN A 101 -2.74 16.85 0.93
C ASN A 101 -2.53 16.86 -0.60
N PRO A 102 -1.44 17.45 -1.13
CA PRO A 102 -0.27 17.99 -0.43
C PRO A 102 -0.55 19.17 0.50
N PHE A 103 0.22 19.26 1.59
CA PHE A 103 0.16 20.32 2.58
C PHE A 103 1.35 21.28 2.38
N PRO A 104 1.11 22.59 2.19
CA PRO A 104 2.20 23.55 2.06
C PRO A 104 2.92 23.74 3.40
N ALA A 105 4.25 23.62 3.40
CA ALA A 105 5.08 23.95 4.54
C ALA A 105 4.87 25.41 4.96
N GLY A 106 4.87 25.68 6.26
CA GLY A 106 4.61 27.03 6.78
C GLY A 106 3.15 27.53 6.64
N SER A 107 2.22 26.75 6.06
CA SER A 107 0.83 27.17 5.86
C SER A 107 -0.06 27.10 7.11
N GLY A 108 0.48 26.62 8.24
CA GLY A 108 -0.18 26.67 9.54
C GLY A 108 -0.23 25.31 10.25
N THR A 109 -1.34 25.07 10.95
CA THR A 109 -1.56 23.86 11.74
C THR A 109 -2.29 22.79 10.94
N LEU A 110 -1.70 21.60 10.81
CA LEU A 110 -2.36 20.43 10.24
C LEU A 110 -3.25 19.79 11.31
N ARG A 111 -4.57 19.84 11.14
CA ARG A 111 -5.51 19.19 12.07
C ARG A 111 -5.88 17.81 11.57
N LEU A 112 -5.58 16.80 12.37
CA LEU A 112 -5.94 15.41 12.08
C LEU A 112 -6.99 14.94 13.07
N ARG A 113 -8.09 14.40 12.55
CA ARG A 113 -9.11 13.74 13.38
C ARG A 113 -8.71 12.30 13.60
N TYR A 114 -8.96 11.80 14.79
CA TYR A 114 -8.72 10.41 15.14
C TYR A 114 -9.82 9.88 16.04
N GLY A 115 -10.01 8.56 16.01
CA GLY A 115 -10.90 7.81 16.88
C GLY A 115 -10.13 6.83 17.74
N THR A 116 -10.65 6.60 18.96
CA THR A 116 -10.19 5.59 19.90
C THR A 116 -11.37 4.77 20.40
N PRO A 117 -11.18 3.48 20.75
CA PRO A 117 -12.18 2.69 21.46
C PRO A 117 -12.68 3.41 22.70
N GLY A 118 -14.00 3.42 22.89
CA GLY A 118 -14.62 4.04 24.07
C GLY A 118 -14.48 5.56 24.16
N GLY A 119 -13.90 6.23 23.16
CA GLY A 119 -13.74 7.69 23.15
C GLY A 119 -12.72 8.23 24.15
N HIS A 120 -11.88 7.38 24.73
CA HIS A 120 -10.81 7.80 25.62
C HIS A 120 -9.70 8.46 24.79
N ARG A 121 -9.61 9.80 24.86
CA ARG A 121 -8.65 10.61 24.09
C ARG A 121 -7.37 10.94 24.85
N SER A 122 -7.35 10.74 26.17
CA SER A 122 -6.36 11.35 27.07
C SER A 122 -4.94 10.76 26.98
N ASP A 123 -4.77 9.62 26.32
CA ASP A 123 -3.50 8.87 26.21
C ASP A 123 -3.05 8.68 24.75
N ALA A 124 -3.75 9.29 23.80
CA ALA A 124 -3.40 9.24 22.38
C ALA A 124 -2.13 10.08 22.11
N GLN A 125 -1.11 9.42 21.60
CA GLN A 125 0.14 10.03 21.14
C GLN A 125 0.19 10.03 19.62
N PHE A 126 0.41 11.20 19.04
CA PHE A 126 0.67 11.31 17.62
C PHE A 126 2.13 10.96 17.33
N GLU A 127 2.35 10.13 16.32
CA GLU A 127 3.67 9.77 15.84
C GLU A 127 3.79 10.10 14.37
N MET A 128 4.86 10.81 14.00
CA MET A 128 5.21 11.09 12.62
C MET A 128 6.60 10.54 12.31
N PHE A 129 6.77 10.07 11.08
CA PHE A 129 7.99 9.46 10.58
C PHE A 129 8.31 9.98 9.18
N ASP A 130 9.59 10.07 8.85
CA ASP A 130 10.03 10.33 7.48
C ASP A 130 10.00 9.06 6.61
N VAL A 131 10.37 9.21 5.34
CA VAL A 131 10.42 8.09 4.37
C VAL A 131 11.45 7.00 4.75
N LEU A 132 12.41 7.31 5.62
CA LEU A 132 13.40 6.37 6.14
C LEU A 132 12.92 5.67 7.42
N GLY A 133 11.70 5.96 7.87
CA GLY A 133 11.12 5.40 9.09
C GLY A 133 11.62 6.04 10.38
N ARG A 134 12.38 7.13 10.31
CA ARG A 134 12.87 7.83 11.51
C ARG A 134 11.74 8.66 12.08
N ARG A 135 11.53 8.60 13.39
CA ARG A 135 10.56 9.47 14.08
C ARG A 135 11.01 10.92 13.93
N VAL A 136 10.09 11.79 13.51
CA VAL A 136 10.31 13.23 13.39
C VAL A 136 9.50 13.96 14.45
N ASP A 137 10.08 15.04 14.98
CA ASP A 137 9.38 15.95 15.87
C ASP A 137 8.50 16.88 15.02
N SER A 138 7.18 16.75 15.15
CA SER A 138 6.23 17.58 14.42
C SER A 138 6.24 19.03 14.89
N ASP A 139 6.76 19.35 16.07
CA ASP A 139 6.85 20.73 16.57
C ASP A 139 8.08 21.47 16.03
N ALA A 140 9.11 20.73 15.62
CA ALA A 140 10.34 21.27 15.03
C ALA A 140 10.14 21.79 13.60
N GLY A 141 8.98 21.53 12.99
CA GLY A 141 8.69 21.85 11.62
C GLY A 141 9.12 20.76 10.63
N LEU A 142 8.37 20.64 9.54
CA LEU A 142 8.58 19.60 8.53
C LEU A 142 9.20 20.20 7.28
N SER A 143 10.23 19.56 6.75
CA SER A 143 10.79 19.85 5.43
C SER A 143 9.84 19.38 4.32
N ALA A 144 10.08 19.80 3.07
CA ALA A 144 9.43 19.17 1.93
C ALA A 144 9.73 17.65 1.91
N GLY A 145 8.72 16.83 1.70
CA GLY A 145 8.89 15.38 1.66
C GLY A 145 7.60 14.59 1.87
N ILE A 146 7.76 13.27 1.92
CA ILE A 146 6.70 12.33 2.27
C ILE A 146 6.90 11.92 3.72
N TYR A 147 5.86 12.09 4.51
CA TYR A 147 5.80 11.70 5.90
C TYR A 147 4.71 10.64 6.10
N PHE A 148 4.94 9.79 7.08
CA PHE A 148 3.95 8.83 7.56
C PHE A 148 3.53 9.22 8.97
N TYR A 149 2.24 9.15 9.25
CA TYR A 149 1.74 9.44 10.59
C TYR A 149 0.75 8.39 11.06
N ARG A 150 0.68 8.22 12.37
CA ARG A 150 -0.27 7.34 13.06
C ARG A 150 -0.56 7.87 14.47
N VAL A 151 -1.59 7.33 15.09
CA VAL A 151 -1.90 7.56 16.50
C VAL A 151 -1.56 6.30 17.28
N ARG A 152 -0.89 6.45 18.42
CA ARG A 152 -0.60 5.39 19.39
C ARG A 152 -1.43 5.61 20.65
N VAL A 153 -1.99 4.56 21.21
CA VAL A 153 -2.72 4.56 22.48
C VAL A 153 -2.17 3.41 23.33
N GLY A 154 -1.34 3.73 24.33
CA GLY A 154 -0.60 2.72 25.08
C GLY A 154 0.31 1.87 24.18
N LYS A 155 -0.06 0.59 23.98
CA LYS A 155 0.65 -0.35 23.10
C LYS A 155 0.01 -0.49 21.72
N ASP A 156 -1.21 0.02 21.55
CA ASP A 156 -1.96 -0.07 20.29
C ASP A 156 -1.56 1.09 19.37
N VAL A 157 -1.52 0.83 18.05
CA VAL A 157 -1.15 1.82 17.04
C VAL A 157 -2.13 1.78 15.87
N SER A 158 -2.61 2.94 15.43
CA SER A 158 -3.45 3.05 14.23
C SER A 158 -2.66 2.67 12.97
N MET A 159 -3.38 2.43 11.88
CA MET A 159 -2.76 2.34 10.56
C MET A 159 -2.00 3.64 10.29
N ALA A 160 -0.81 3.52 9.72
CA ALA A 160 -0.07 4.66 9.21
C ALA A 160 -0.77 5.23 7.96
N ARG A 161 -0.78 6.55 7.84
CA ARG A 161 -1.25 7.31 6.69
C ARG A 161 -0.11 8.17 6.16
N SER A 162 -0.21 8.61 4.90
CA SER A 162 0.79 9.48 4.29
C SER A 162 0.36 10.94 4.26
N LEU A 163 1.34 11.83 4.39
CA LEU A 163 1.25 13.27 4.22
C LEU A 163 2.35 13.70 3.26
N VAL A 164 2.01 14.45 2.22
CA VAL A 164 2.99 15.08 1.33
C VAL A 164 3.13 16.53 1.76
N VAL A 165 4.33 16.94 2.17
CA VAL A 165 4.66 18.32 2.49
C VAL A 165 5.39 18.96 1.32
N VAL A 166 4.94 20.13 0.89
CA VAL A 166 5.54 20.89 -0.23
C VAL A 166 6.06 22.25 0.25
N GLY A 167 7.25 22.65 -0.19
CA GLY A 167 7.89 23.91 0.23
C GLY A 167 8.73 23.77 1.51
N SER A 168 9.22 24.89 2.04
CA SER A 168 10.03 24.95 3.27
C SER A 168 9.36 25.82 4.33
N GLY A 169 9.35 25.35 5.57
CA GLY A 169 8.79 26.09 6.71
C GLY A 169 8.19 25.17 7.77
N PRO A 170 8.10 25.63 9.02
CA PRO A 170 7.58 24.78 10.08
C PRO A 170 6.09 24.51 9.90
N ILE A 171 5.69 23.25 10.11
CA ILE A 171 4.30 22.83 10.26
C ILE A 171 4.13 22.48 11.73
N LYS A 172 3.01 22.88 12.32
CA LYS A 172 2.58 22.37 13.63
C LYS A 172 1.45 21.37 13.42
N VAL A 173 1.45 20.25 14.14
CA VAL A 173 0.39 19.24 14.06
C VAL A 173 -0.42 19.24 15.34
#